data_AF-A0A7Y5LRK2-F1
#
_entry.id   AF-A0A7Y5LRK2-F1
#
_cell.length_a   1.000
_cell.length_b   1.000
_cell.length_c   1.000
_cell.angle_alpha   90.00
_cell.angle_beta   90.00
_cell.angle_gamma   90.00
#
_symmetry.space_group_name_H-M   'P 1'
#
loop_
_entity.id
_entity.type
_entity.pdbx_description
1 polymer ?
#
loop_
_entity_poly.entity_id
_entity_poly.type
_entity_poly.pdbx_seq_one_letter_code
_entity_poly.pdbx_strand_id
1 'polypeptide(L)'
;MELQWQWVDRIIDLALAEDVGLGDVTTAVTVSRDVRGVARIWAKEAMVVAGLPVAQRVFEKIDHKLHFCATQPEGSVVEAGAELAVVSGELRSILTAERTALNFLQRLSGVATLTRAFVSALVGTNTAVVDTRKTTPGLRMLQKYAVAVGGGKNHRWALDSGVLIKDNHILAAGGVSKAIRTARSNAPHVLRIEVECKDLRQVEEAVAERADVILLDNMHGDVLDAAIRVIEGKATVEVSGGVTLETVRAFALPGVDIISTGALTHSARAIDIALDIVDTTHYVRLTECDSTNRVAQDLAVAGTPNWTVVVAERQTAGRGRLGRFWHSLQGNLFVSVVFSPDITDSRVQSLSLVAGYALHDTICGVVPMSRVELKWPNDVLIDGRKVGGILTHVTDVEARPKVVVVGVGVNRVGSSYDFPGDLRGRVITLAEAIGNPPTHDELLYTFVERLRRHVAEWTAKEGRVDSDDFFRRARLGRGVNLDCRPGNFVVSGIDEHGALVVTGEDGQVQVVQAGDVTPVEWQT
;
A
#
# COMPACT_ATOMS: atom_id res chain seq x y z
N MET A 1 3.71 10.16 19.75
CA MET A 1 5.14 9.99 20.04
C MET A 1 5.82 9.56 18.77
N GLU A 2 6.93 10.20 18.39
CA GLU A 2 7.63 9.90 17.14
C GLU A 2 8.63 8.75 17.31
N LEU A 3 8.75 7.91 16.28
CA LEU A 3 9.74 6.85 16.19
C LEU A 3 11.13 7.46 15.95
N GLN A 4 12.14 6.98 16.67
CA GLN A 4 13.53 7.35 16.41
C GLN A 4 14.11 6.47 15.29
N TRP A 5 13.93 6.90 14.04
CA TRP A 5 14.22 6.09 12.85
C TRP A 5 15.65 5.54 12.76
N GLN A 6 16.66 6.25 13.26
CA GLN A 6 18.02 5.72 13.31
C GLN A 6 18.13 4.43 14.12
N TRP A 7 17.38 4.32 15.22
CA TRP A 7 17.33 3.11 16.05
C TRP A 7 16.39 2.06 15.45
N VAL A 8 15.25 2.48 14.89
CA VAL A 8 14.32 1.58 14.18
C VAL A 8 15.05 0.86 13.05
N ASP A 9 15.78 1.60 12.22
CA ASP A 9 16.47 1.06 11.06
C ASP A 9 17.50 0.00 11.46
N ARG A 10 18.25 0.22 12.55
CA ARG A 10 19.19 -0.80 13.09
C ARG A 10 18.48 -2.07 13.55
N ILE A 11 17.31 -1.94 14.15
CA ILE A 11 16.51 -3.09 14.60
C ILE A 11 15.97 -3.85 13.39
N ILE A 12 15.47 -3.13 12.38
CA ILE A 12 15.00 -3.74 11.13
C ILE A 12 16.15 -4.42 10.39
N ASP A 13 17.32 -3.76 10.27
CA ASP A 13 18.50 -4.32 9.60
C ASP A 13 18.96 -5.61 10.28
N LEU A 14 18.92 -5.66 11.62
CA LEU A 14 19.23 -6.88 12.36
C LEU A 14 18.20 -7.99 12.10
N ALA A 15 16.90 -7.67 12.09
CA ALA A 15 15.84 -8.64 11.83
C ALA A 15 15.88 -9.17 10.38
N LEU A 16 16.14 -8.30 9.40
CA LEU A 16 16.33 -8.70 8.01
C LEU A 16 17.59 -9.55 7.83
N ALA A 17 18.68 -9.23 8.52
CA ALA A 17 19.89 -10.06 8.48
C ALA A 17 19.68 -11.44 9.11
N GLU A 18 18.82 -11.55 10.13
CA GLU A 18 18.41 -12.82 10.75
C GLU A 18 17.58 -13.69 9.78
N ASP A 19 16.56 -13.10 9.14
CA ASP A 19 15.55 -13.85 8.38
C ASP A 19 15.95 -14.05 6.90
N VAL A 20 16.47 -13.01 6.25
CA VAL A 20 16.86 -13.05 4.83
C VAL A 20 18.28 -13.61 4.66
N GLY A 21 19.21 -13.24 5.54
CA GLY A 21 20.59 -13.71 5.50
C GLY A 21 21.25 -13.54 4.12
N LEU A 22 21.53 -14.67 3.45
CA LEU A 22 22.13 -14.70 2.10
C LEU A 22 21.10 -14.64 0.96
N GLY A 23 19.81 -14.74 1.28
CA GLY A 23 18.69 -14.69 0.33
C GLY A 23 17.59 -15.71 0.66
N ASP A 24 16.39 -15.43 0.17
CA ASP A 24 15.22 -16.30 0.28
C ASP A 24 15.25 -17.41 -0.79
N VAL A 25 15.66 -18.61 -0.37
CA VAL A 25 15.83 -19.77 -1.25
C VAL A 25 14.50 -20.21 -1.86
N THR A 26 13.45 -20.28 -1.04
CA THR A 26 12.13 -20.79 -1.48
C THR A 26 11.56 -19.86 -2.55
N THR A 27 11.54 -18.56 -2.29
CA THR A 27 11.08 -17.57 -3.27
C THR A 27 11.95 -17.56 -4.51
N ALA A 28 13.28 -17.70 -4.37
CA ALA A 28 14.20 -17.71 -5.50
C ALA A 28 13.97 -18.86 -6.50
N VAL A 29 13.53 -20.03 -6.03
CA VAL A 29 13.30 -21.23 -6.86
C VAL A 29 11.86 -21.41 -7.32
N THR A 30 10.89 -20.83 -6.61
CA THR A 30 9.45 -21.03 -6.89
C THR A 30 8.80 -19.88 -7.64
N VAL A 31 9.31 -18.65 -7.54
CA VAL A 31 8.71 -17.45 -8.12
C VAL A 31 9.65 -16.87 -9.16
N SER A 32 9.23 -16.62 -10.41
CA SER A 32 10.10 -15.94 -11.40
C SER A 32 10.36 -14.47 -11.01
N ARG A 33 11.51 -13.90 -11.42
CA ARG A 33 11.79 -12.45 -11.26
C ARG A 33 10.86 -11.57 -12.09
N ASP A 34 10.22 -12.17 -13.09
CA ASP A 34 9.26 -11.52 -13.95
C ASP A 34 7.83 -11.60 -13.42
N VAL A 35 7.62 -11.87 -12.13
CA VAL A 35 6.30 -11.82 -11.50
C VAL A 35 6.17 -10.59 -10.64
N ARG A 36 5.14 -9.79 -10.90
CA ARG A 36 4.72 -8.70 -10.02
C ARG A 36 3.42 -9.09 -9.33
N GLY A 37 3.22 -8.63 -8.11
CA GLY A 37 2.05 -8.97 -7.33
C GLY A 37 1.46 -7.79 -6.58
N VAL A 38 0.22 -7.97 -6.15
CA VAL A 38 -0.44 -7.13 -5.14
C VAL A 38 -0.76 -8.04 -3.97
N ALA A 39 -0.41 -7.59 -2.77
CA ALA A 39 -0.68 -8.27 -1.52
C ALA A 39 -1.49 -7.37 -0.59
N ARG A 40 -2.42 -7.96 0.14
CA ARG A 40 -3.15 -7.27 1.22
C ARG A 40 -2.61 -7.76 2.56
N ILE A 41 -2.42 -6.84 3.50
CA ILE A 41 -2.16 -7.13 4.91
C ILE A 41 -3.48 -6.90 5.65
N TRP A 42 -3.94 -7.87 6.41
CA TRP A 42 -5.26 -7.82 7.06
C TRP A 42 -5.25 -8.45 8.46
N ALA A 43 -6.11 -7.93 9.34
CA ALA A 43 -6.25 -8.37 10.72
C ALA A 43 -7.13 -9.62 10.82
N LYS A 44 -6.65 -10.69 11.45
CA LYS A 44 -7.45 -11.91 11.68
C LYS A 44 -8.33 -11.85 12.93
N GLU A 45 -8.07 -10.88 13.79
CA GLU A 45 -8.81 -10.64 15.03
C GLU A 45 -8.93 -9.14 15.30
N ALA A 46 -9.86 -8.74 16.16
CA ALA A 46 -10.04 -7.34 16.53
C ALA A 46 -8.80 -6.81 17.26
N MET A 47 -8.36 -5.61 16.91
CA MET A 47 -7.08 -5.07 17.39
C MET A 47 -6.99 -3.55 17.31
N VAL A 48 -5.97 -3.01 18.00
CA VAL A 48 -5.46 -1.66 17.78
C VAL A 48 -4.31 -1.73 16.79
N VAL A 49 -4.40 -0.97 15.70
CA VAL A 49 -3.36 -0.88 14.67
C VAL A 49 -2.15 -0.16 15.24
N ALA A 50 -1.00 -0.84 15.31
CA ALA A 50 0.25 -0.24 15.72
C ALA A 50 1.44 -0.90 15.01
N GLY A 51 2.28 -0.11 14.36
CA GLY A 51 3.49 -0.55 13.66
C GLY A 51 3.41 -0.46 12.13
N LEU A 52 2.38 0.17 11.55
CA LEU A 52 2.29 0.30 10.08
C LEU A 52 3.49 1.02 9.46
N PRO A 53 4.01 2.14 10.04
CA PRO A 53 5.23 2.77 9.53
C PRO A 53 6.45 1.84 9.60
N VAL A 54 6.52 0.97 10.60
CA VAL A 54 7.62 0.02 10.76
C VAL A 54 7.53 -1.08 9.70
N ALA A 55 6.34 -1.63 9.45
CA ALA A 55 6.10 -2.60 8.39
C ALA A 55 6.43 -2.01 7.01
N GLN A 56 5.96 -0.79 6.71
CA GLN A 56 6.32 -0.06 5.50
C GLN A 56 7.84 0.04 5.34
N ARG A 57 8.55 0.42 6.41
CA ARG A 57 10.01 0.58 6.38
C ARG A 57 10.74 -0.74 6.09
N VAL A 58 10.20 -1.88 6.52
CA VAL A 58 10.73 -3.22 6.18
C VAL A 58 10.63 -3.47 4.68
N PHE A 59 9.45 -3.24 4.07
CA PHE A 59 9.27 -3.39 2.62
C PHE A 59 10.21 -2.47 1.83
N GLU A 60 10.32 -1.20 2.22
CA GLU A 60 11.24 -0.22 1.59
C GLU A 60 12.71 -0.64 1.65
N LYS A 61 13.14 -1.25 2.76
CA LYS A 61 14.52 -1.73 2.93
C LYS A 61 14.84 -2.95 2.06
N ILE A 62 13.83 -3.77 1.75
CA ILE A 62 13.99 -4.90 0.84
C ILE A 62 13.99 -4.42 -0.62
N ASP A 63 13.02 -3.59 -1.00
CA ASP A 63 12.95 -3.02 -2.33
C ASP A 63 12.21 -1.67 -2.32
N HIS A 64 12.96 -0.60 -2.58
CA HIS A 64 12.45 0.78 -2.67
C HIS A 64 11.42 1.00 -3.78
N LYS A 65 11.25 0.05 -4.70
CA LYS A 65 10.24 0.09 -5.77
C LYS A 65 8.90 -0.54 -5.35
N LEU A 66 8.81 -1.11 -4.15
CA LEU A 66 7.53 -1.54 -3.60
C LEU A 66 6.70 -0.33 -3.21
N HIS A 67 5.42 -0.38 -3.56
CA HIS A 67 4.44 0.62 -3.13
C HIS A 67 3.65 0.07 -1.96
N PHE A 68 3.83 0.68 -0.80
CA PHE A 68 3.07 0.37 0.42
C PHE A 68 2.03 1.46 0.66
N CYS A 69 0.77 1.07 0.77
CA CYS A 69 -0.34 1.97 1.07
C CYS A 69 -1.04 1.51 2.35
N ALA A 70 -0.86 2.24 3.44
CA ALA A 70 -1.63 2.02 4.65
C ALA A 70 -3.10 2.43 4.42
N THR A 71 -4.02 1.52 4.73
CA THR A 71 -5.46 1.79 4.60
C THR A 71 -6.11 2.20 5.92
N GLN A 72 -5.39 2.02 7.02
CA GLN A 72 -5.81 2.42 8.37
C GLN A 72 -4.82 3.42 8.96
N PRO A 73 -5.30 4.42 9.74
CA PRO A 73 -4.42 5.26 10.51
C PRO A 73 -3.86 4.51 11.73
N GLU A 74 -2.64 4.85 12.13
CA GLU A 74 -2.00 4.33 13.35
C GLU A 74 -2.87 4.65 14.59
N GLY A 75 -3.08 3.65 15.45
CA GLY A 75 -3.89 3.75 16.67
C GLY A 75 -5.39 3.55 16.47
N SER A 76 -5.85 3.30 15.24
CA SER A 76 -7.23 2.91 14.96
C SER A 76 -7.58 1.56 15.61
N VAL A 77 -8.84 1.42 15.99
CA VAL A 77 -9.43 0.14 16.42
C VAL A 77 -10.10 -0.47 15.20
N VAL A 78 -9.80 -1.72 14.90
CA VAL A 78 -10.34 -2.45 13.75
C VAL A 78 -10.87 -3.81 14.16
N GLU A 79 -11.87 -4.29 13.44
CA GLU A 79 -12.44 -5.62 13.59
C GLU A 79 -11.67 -6.67 12.76
N ALA A 80 -11.94 -7.95 13.03
CA ALA A 80 -11.42 -9.05 12.22
C ALA A 80 -11.85 -8.92 10.75
N GLY A 81 -10.94 -9.19 9.82
CA GLY A 81 -11.13 -9.03 8.38
C GLY A 81 -10.77 -7.65 7.84
N ALA A 82 -10.45 -6.68 8.70
CA ALA A 82 -10.06 -5.35 8.25
C ALA A 82 -8.74 -5.37 7.48
N GLU A 83 -8.72 -4.74 6.30
CA GLU A 83 -7.50 -4.45 5.56
C GLU A 83 -6.72 -3.35 6.28
N LEU A 84 -5.43 -3.59 6.50
CA LEU A 84 -4.50 -2.71 7.21
C LEU A 84 -3.58 -1.95 6.23
N ALA A 85 -3.15 -2.64 5.17
CA ALA A 85 -2.34 -2.07 4.11
C ALA A 85 -2.40 -2.91 2.84
N VAL A 86 -2.07 -2.29 1.71
CA VAL A 86 -1.84 -2.94 0.42
C VAL A 86 -0.40 -2.72 0.00
N VAL A 87 0.25 -3.77 -0.48
CA VAL A 87 1.64 -3.73 -0.99
C VAL A 87 1.65 -4.20 -2.43
N SER A 88 2.23 -3.42 -3.34
CA SER A 88 2.35 -3.81 -4.75
C SER A 88 3.78 -3.65 -5.27
N GLY A 89 4.18 -4.54 -6.18
CA GLY A 89 5.52 -4.50 -6.77
C GLY A 89 6.04 -5.87 -7.20
N GLU A 90 7.35 -6.06 -7.11
CA GLU A 90 7.99 -7.33 -7.45
C GLU A 90 7.63 -8.40 -6.40
N LEU A 91 7.14 -9.56 -6.87
CA LEU A 91 6.53 -10.54 -5.97
C LEU A 91 7.57 -11.18 -5.03
N ARG A 92 8.81 -11.37 -5.48
CA ARG A 92 9.85 -11.94 -4.60
C ARG A 92 10.15 -10.99 -3.45
N SER A 93 10.32 -9.70 -3.71
CA SER A 93 10.52 -8.67 -2.69
C SER A 93 9.38 -8.63 -1.67
N ILE A 94 8.11 -8.75 -2.10
CA ILE A 94 6.97 -8.80 -1.18
C ILE A 94 7.07 -10.02 -0.26
N LEU A 95 7.30 -11.21 -0.81
CA LEU A 95 7.37 -12.47 -0.06
C LEU A 95 8.56 -12.49 0.89
N THR A 96 9.73 -12.01 0.46
CA THR A 96 10.94 -11.94 1.29
C THR A 96 10.78 -10.97 2.46
N ALA A 97 10.03 -9.87 2.30
CA ALA A 97 9.77 -8.90 3.36
C ALA A 97 8.67 -9.34 4.35
N GLU A 98 7.79 -10.25 3.93
CA GLU A 98 6.53 -10.58 4.61
C GLU A 98 6.74 -10.88 6.10
N ARG A 99 7.58 -11.87 6.41
CA ARG A 99 7.64 -12.43 7.77
C ARG A 99 8.18 -11.43 8.77
N THR A 100 9.26 -10.73 8.41
CA THR A 100 9.83 -9.68 9.24
C THR A 100 8.84 -8.52 9.45
N ALA A 101 8.16 -8.07 8.39
CA ALA A 101 7.18 -6.98 8.48
C ALA A 101 5.98 -7.35 9.37
N LEU A 102 5.41 -8.55 9.19
CA LEU A 102 4.30 -9.05 10.00
C LEU A 102 4.72 -9.22 11.46
N ASN A 103 5.89 -9.78 11.76
CA ASN A 103 6.34 -9.96 13.15
C ASN A 103 6.40 -8.64 13.93
N PHE A 104 6.88 -7.56 13.31
CA PHE A 104 6.82 -6.23 13.92
C PHE A 104 5.39 -5.76 14.13
N LEU A 105 4.58 -5.77 13.08
CA LEU A 105 3.20 -5.28 13.14
C LEU A 105 2.36 -6.05 14.18
N GLN A 106 2.43 -7.38 14.17
CA GLN A 106 1.76 -8.27 15.12
C GLN A 106 2.18 -8.00 16.57
N ARG A 107 3.49 -7.83 16.81
CA ARG A 107 4.03 -7.56 18.15
C ARG A 107 3.56 -6.21 18.68
N LEU A 108 3.64 -5.17 17.86
CA LEU A 108 3.32 -3.81 18.25
C LEU A 108 1.81 -3.62 18.41
N SER A 109 1.00 -4.15 17.50
CA SER A 109 -0.45 -4.21 17.67
C SER A 109 -0.87 -4.98 18.91
N GLY A 110 -0.18 -6.06 19.28
CA GLY A 110 -0.42 -6.77 20.54
C GLY A 110 -0.23 -5.92 21.78
N VAL A 111 0.87 -5.17 21.83
CA VAL A 111 1.14 -4.23 22.93
C VAL A 111 0.09 -3.12 22.96
N ALA A 112 -0.20 -2.47 21.82
CA ALA A 112 -1.18 -1.39 21.74
C ALA A 112 -2.60 -1.84 22.10
N THR A 113 -3.00 -3.04 21.66
CA THR A 113 -4.31 -3.64 21.97
C THR A 113 -4.45 -3.92 23.46
N LEU A 114 -3.43 -4.54 24.07
CA LEU A 114 -3.44 -4.78 25.52
C LEU A 114 -3.47 -3.45 26.29
N THR A 115 -2.64 -2.48 25.91
CA THR A 115 -2.65 -1.15 26.54
C THR A 115 -4.01 -0.48 26.43
N ARG A 116 -4.68 -0.55 25.27
CA ARG A 116 -6.03 -0.01 25.10
C ARG A 116 -7.03 -0.66 26.05
N ALA A 117 -6.94 -1.98 26.28
CA ALA A 117 -7.81 -2.66 27.24
C ALA A 117 -7.62 -2.12 28.67
N PHE A 118 -6.37 -1.87 29.10
CA PHE A 118 -6.08 -1.23 30.39
C PHE A 118 -6.64 0.20 30.47
N VAL A 119 -6.42 1.01 29.42
CA VAL A 119 -6.94 2.38 29.34
C VAL A 119 -8.47 2.37 29.43
N SER A 120 -9.14 1.46 28.72
CA SER A 120 -10.60 1.32 28.75
C SER A 120 -11.12 0.93 30.14
N ALA A 121 -10.42 0.04 30.86
CA ALA A 121 -10.78 -0.35 32.22
C ALA A 121 -10.70 0.82 33.23
N LEU A 122 -9.90 1.84 32.91
CA LEU A 122 -9.68 3.03 33.73
C LEU A 122 -10.63 4.20 33.40
N VAL A 123 -11.54 4.05 32.43
CA VAL A 123 -12.51 5.10 32.09
C VAL A 123 -13.33 5.49 33.33
N GLY A 124 -13.47 6.81 33.53
CA GLY A 124 -14.12 7.41 34.71
C GLY A 124 -13.19 7.61 35.90
N THR A 125 -11.90 7.29 35.78
CA THR A 125 -10.86 7.62 36.77
C THR A 125 -9.89 8.66 36.19
N ASN A 126 -9.07 9.27 37.06
CA ASN A 126 -7.98 10.16 36.63
C ASN A 126 -6.64 9.42 36.46
N THR A 127 -6.64 8.09 36.62
CA THR A 127 -5.45 7.27 36.65
C THR A 127 -4.91 7.02 35.26
N ALA A 128 -3.60 7.18 35.07
CA ALA A 128 -2.90 6.81 33.84
C ALA A 128 -2.24 5.43 33.99
N VAL A 129 -2.40 4.57 32.97
CA VAL A 129 -1.58 3.36 32.87
C VAL A 129 -0.25 3.68 32.21
N VAL A 130 0.84 3.19 32.78
CA VAL A 130 2.20 3.35 32.25
C VAL A 130 2.92 2.03 32.05
N ASP A 131 3.84 2.04 31.09
CA ASP A 131 4.76 0.92 30.86
C ASP A 131 5.89 0.84 31.90
N THR A 132 6.88 -0.02 31.66
CA THR A 132 8.07 -0.15 32.51
C THR A 132 9.33 -0.35 31.65
N ARG A 133 10.45 -0.69 32.31
CA ARG A 133 11.68 -1.16 31.65
C ARG A 133 11.71 -2.68 31.44
N LYS A 134 10.66 -3.42 31.84
CA LYS A 134 10.50 -4.87 31.63
C LYS A 134 10.05 -5.14 30.18
N THR A 135 10.87 -4.71 29.25
CA THR A 135 10.64 -4.77 27.80
C THR A 135 11.49 -5.86 27.19
N THR A 136 11.12 -6.34 26.00
CA THR A 136 11.99 -7.21 25.20
C THR A 136 13.32 -6.48 24.94
N PRO A 137 14.48 -7.11 25.21
CA PRO A 137 15.78 -6.51 24.94
C PRO A 137 15.90 -6.04 23.48
N GLY A 138 16.51 -4.87 23.26
CA GLY A 138 16.62 -4.25 21.93
C GLY A 138 15.35 -3.57 21.39
N LEU A 139 14.16 -4.02 21.79
CA LEU A 139 12.88 -3.54 21.24
C LEU A 139 12.16 -2.50 22.09
N ARG A 140 12.80 -1.98 23.15
CA ARG A 140 12.18 -1.02 24.08
C ARG A 140 11.55 0.17 23.37
N MET A 141 12.24 0.76 22.40
CA MET A 141 11.75 1.92 21.65
C MET A 141 10.40 1.61 20.97
N LEU A 142 10.34 0.49 20.25
CA LEU A 142 9.13 0.05 19.55
C LEU A 142 7.99 -0.30 20.54
N GLN A 143 8.29 -0.99 21.64
CA GLN A 143 7.26 -1.37 22.62
C GLN A 143 6.67 -0.17 23.36
N LYS A 144 7.50 0.80 23.77
CA LYS A 144 7.02 2.05 24.36
C LYS A 144 6.25 2.90 23.34
N TYR A 145 6.60 2.80 22.06
CA TYR A 145 5.79 3.35 20.97
C TYR A 145 4.40 2.73 20.91
N ALA A 146 4.31 1.41 20.91
CA ALA A 146 3.02 0.72 20.89
C ALA A 146 2.16 1.03 22.13
N VAL A 147 2.76 1.16 23.33
CA VAL A 147 2.04 1.60 24.53
C VAL A 147 1.41 2.97 24.32
N ALA A 148 2.18 3.94 23.81
CA ALA A 148 1.68 5.27 23.53
C ALA A 148 0.55 5.27 22.48
N VAL A 149 0.68 4.45 21.43
CA VAL A 149 -0.38 4.26 20.40
C VAL A 149 -1.65 3.67 21.00
N GLY A 150 -1.52 2.72 21.94
CA GLY A 150 -2.64 2.16 22.70
C GLY A 150 -3.31 3.12 23.68
N GLY A 151 -2.77 4.33 23.86
CA GLY A 151 -3.29 5.36 24.76
C GLY A 151 -2.71 5.32 26.19
N GLY A 152 -1.73 4.44 26.45
CA GLY A 152 -0.95 4.46 27.68
C GLY A 152 0.07 5.61 27.66
N LYS A 153 0.73 5.82 28.81
CA LYS A 153 1.86 6.76 28.90
C LYS A 153 3.16 6.00 29.17
N ASN A 154 4.28 6.65 28.88
CA ASN A 154 5.59 6.02 29.04
C ASN A 154 6.22 6.45 30.37
N HIS A 155 6.61 5.47 31.17
CA HIS A 155 7.52 5.66 32.28
C HIS A 155 8.94 5.98 31.74
N ARG A 156 9.89 6.30 32.62
CA ARG A 156 11.31 6.53 32.28
C ARG A 156 11.85 5.53 31.24
N TRP A 157 12.58 6.04 30.26
CA TRP A 157 13.11 5.27 29.12
C TRP A 157 14.23 4.30 29.51
N ALA A 158 15.19 4.78 30.27
CA ALA A 158 16.35 4.04 30.70
C ALA A 158 16.76 4.48 32.11
N LEU A 159 17.95 4.05 32.55
CA LEU A 159 18.50 4.42 33.86
C LEU A 159 18.92 5.89 33.92
N ASP A 160 19.21 6.50 32.78
CA ASP A 160 19.61 7.90 32.62
C ASP A 160 18.42 8.88 32.64
N SER A 161 17.18 8.39 32.57
CA SER A 161 16.00 9.22 32.29
C SER A 161 15.13 9.50 33.51
N GLY A 162 15.56 9.09 34.70
CA GLY A 162 14.84 9.37 35.95
C GLY A 162 15.39 8.60 37.14
N VAL A 163 15.31 9.22 38.32
CA VAL A 163 15.75 8.63 39.59
C VAL A 163 14.60 7.80 40.16
N LEU A 164 14.82 6.49 40.28
CA LEU A 164 13.91 5.57 40.97
C LEU A 164 14.70 4.76 41.99
N ILE A 165 14.47 5.07 43.25
CA ILE A 165 15.08 4.44 44.42
C ILE A 165 14.29 3.15 44.71
N LYS A 166 14.93 2.00 44.47
CA LYS A 166 14.38 0.67 44.78
C LYS A 166 14.90 0.14 46.11
N ASP A 167 14.35 -0.98 46.57
CA ASP A 167 14.78 -1.73 47.75
C ASP A 167 16.30 -1.87 47.93
N ASN A 168 17.03 -2.26 46.89
CA ASN A 168 18.50 -2.39 46.96
C ASN A 168 19.19 -1.05 47.24
N HIS A 169 18.65 0.06 46.75
CA HIS A 169 19.20 1.40 46.99
C HIS A 169 18.87 1.87 48.41
N ILE A 170 17.67 1.58 48.90
CA ILE A 170 17.26 1.87 50.28
C ILE A 170 18.19 1.13 51.25
N LEU A 171 18.42 -0.16 51.01
CA LEU A 171 19.34 -0.98 51.80
C LEU A 171 20.76 -0.41 51.77
N ALA A 172 21.28 -0.07 50.59
CA ALA A 172 22.62 0.48 50.42
C ALA A 172 22.80 1.85 51.08
N ALA A 173 21.78 2.72 51.05
CA ALA A 173 21.81 4.02 51.69
C ALA A 173 21.67 3.93 53.22
N GLY A 174 21.02 2.86 53.72
CA GLY A 174 20.69 2.66 55.13
C GLY A 174 19.36 3.29 55.55
N GLY A 175 18.36 3.28 54.66
CA GLY A 175 16.99 3.75 54.93
C GLY A 175 16.43 4.68 53.86
N VAL A 176 15.10 4.84 53.83
CA VAL A 176 14.37 5.61 52.82
C VAL A 176 14.77 7.07 52.87
N SER A 177 14.73 7.68 54.07
CA SER A 177 15.02 9.12 54.17
C SER A 177 16.43 9.48 53.73
N LYS A 178 17.41 8.64 54.07
CA LYS A 178 18.81 8.85 53.67
C LYS A 178 18.97 8.67 52.16
N ALA A 179 18.33 7.66 51.57
CA ALA A 179 18.36 7.45 50.12
C ALA A 179 17.80 8.68 49.36
N ILE A 180 16.66 9.23 49.79
CA ILE A 180 16.04 10.39 49.15
C ILE A 180 16.93 11.63 49.28
N ARG A 181 17.47 11.93 50.47
CA ARG A 181 18.40 13.06 50.65
C ARG A 181 19.64 12.94 49.79
N THR A 182 20.26 11.76 49.77
CA THR A 182 21.44 11.50 48.94
C THR A 182 21.12 11.64 47.46
N ALA A 183 19.96 11.15 47.01
CA ALA A 183 19.53 11.34 45.63
C ALA A 183 19.30 12.83 45.31
N ARG A 184 18.64 13.59 46.18
CA ARG A 184 18.35 15.02 46.00
C ARG A 184 19.59 15.88 45.93
N SER A 185 20.63 15.56 46.71
CA SER A 185 21.90 16.30 46.67
C SER A 185 22.76 16.01 45.44
N ASN A 186 22.62 14.83 44.82
CA ASN A 186 23.51 14.39 43.75
C ASN A 186 22.85 14.38 42.36
N ALA A 187 21.53 14.24 42.27
CA ALA A 187 20.83 14.20 41.00
C ALA A 187 20.70 15.61 40.38
N PRO A 188 20.76 15.73 39.04
CA PRO A 188 20.40 16.97 38.35
C PRO A 188 19.01 17.46 38.79
N HIS A 189 18.89 18.76 39.09
CA HIS A 189 17.66 19.39 39.61
C HIS A 189 16.41 19.22 38.71
N VAL A 190 16.61 18.87 37.43
CA VAL A 190 15.53 18.61 36.47
C VAL A 190 14.90 17.23 36.58
N LEU A 191 15.54 16.27 37.28
CA LEU A 191 15.03 14.91 37.44
C LEU A 191 14.16 14.80 38.69
N ARG A 192 12.97 14.23 38.54
CA ARG A 192 12.12 13.81 39.65
C ARG A 192 12.72 12.60 40.37
N ILE A 193 12.49 12.54 41.67
CA ILE A 193 12.89 11.46 42.57
C ILE A 193 11.67 10.63 42.93
N GLU A 194 11.65 9.42 42.40
CA GLU A 194 10.68 8.38 42.71
C GLU A 194 11.28 7.39 43.72
N VAL A 195 10.47 6.91 44.66
CA VAL A 195 10.89 5.91 45.65
C VAL A 195 9.84 4.81 45.79
N GLU A 196 10.32 3.57 45.83
CA GLU A 196 9.51 2.37 46.04
C GLU A 196 9.36 2.09 47.53
N CYS A 197 8.12 2.02 48.01
CA CYS A 197 7.74 1.79 49.39
C CYS A 197 6.94 0.47 49.51
N LYS A 198 7.28 -0.36 50.50
CA LYS A 198 6.67 -1.68 50.76
C LYS A 198 5.75 -1.70 51.99
N ASP A 199 5.81 -0.66 52.84
CA ASP A 199 4.95 -0.51 54.01
C ASP A 199 4.63 0.98 54.28
N LEU A 200 3.65 1.23 55.16
CA LEU A 200 3.19 2.58 55.50
C LEU A 200 4.27 3.45 56.16
N ARG A 201 5.19 2.84 56.93
CA ARG A 201 6.27 3.57 57.57
C ARG A 201 7.21 4.16 56.51
N GLN A 202 7.55 3.39 55.48
CA GLN A 202 8.35 3.88 54.36
C GLN A 202 7.63 5.00 53.59
N VAL A 203 6.30 4.95 53.48
CA VAL A 203 5.50 6.02 52.87
C VAL A 203 5.59 7.30 53.71
N GLU A 204 5.44 7.22 55.03
CA GLU A 204 5.61 8.36 55.95
C GLU A 204 7.01 8.98 55.83
N GLU A 205 8.06 8.14 55.81
CA GLU A 205 9.45 8.58 55.60
C GLU A 205 9.63 9.30 54.24
N ALA A 206 9.01 8.78 53.18
CA ALA A 206 9.10 9.38 51.85
C ALA A 206 8.35 10.73 51.73
N VAL A 207 7.19 10.84 52.37
CA VAL A 207 6.42 12.09 52.44
C VAL A 207 7.18 13.15 53.23
N ALA A 208 7.79 12.79 54.36
CA ALA A 208 8.58 13.71 55.18
C ALA A 208 9.77 14.30 54.40
N GLU A 209 10.44 13.49 53.58
CA GLU A 209 11.56 13.93 52.73
C GLU A 209 11.14 14.53 51.38
N ARG A 210 9.83 14.69 51.13
CA ARG A 210 9.27 15.29 49.90
C ARG A 210 9.77 14.58 48.63
N ALA A 211 9.61 13.24 48.58
CA ALA A 211 9.72 12.51 47.32
C ALA A 211 8.74 13.07 46.28
N ASP A 212 9.14 13.13 45.00
CA ASP A 212 8.27 13.67 43.94
C ASP A 212 7.19 12.66 43.55
N VAL A 213 7.54 11.37 43.59
CA VAL A 213 6.67 10.23 43.27
C VAL A 213 6.90 9.14 44.32
N ILE A 214 5.83 8.54 44.81
CA ILE A 214 5.87 7.41 45.75
C ILE A 214 5.21 6.21 45.09
N LEU A 215 5.99 5.17 44.84
CA LEU A 215 5.55 3.91 44.26
C LEU A 215 5.19 2.93 45.38
N LEU A 216 3.93 2.53 45.44
CA LEU A 216 3.37 1.58 46.38
C LEU A 216 3.50 0.17 45.79
N ASP A 217 4.48 -0.61 46.27
CA ASP A 217 4.76 -1.95 45.76
C ASP A 217 3.88 -2.98 46.46
N ASN A 218 3.00 -3.63 45.69
CA ASN A 218 2.16 -4.74 46.15
C ASN A 218 1.28 -4.41 47.37
N MET A 219 0.85 -3.15 47.52
CA MET A 219 -0.13 -2.71 48.52
C MET A 219 -1.55 -2.78 47.97
N HIS A 220 -2.47 -3.38 48.73
CA HIS A 220 -3.87 -3.61 48.32
C HIS A 220 -4.84 -3.24 49.45
N GLY A 221 -6.11 -3.01 49.09
CA GLY A 221 -7.20 -2.80 50.04
C GLY A 221 -6.92 -1.69 51.06
N ASP A 222 -7.19 -1.94 52.33
CA ASP A 222 -7.08 -0.96 53.43
C ASP A 222 -5.68 -0.34 53.55
N VAL A 223 -4.62 -1.08 53.17
CA VAL A 223 -3.23 -0.59 53.23
C VAL A 223 -3.00 0.46 52.14
N LEU A 224 -3.54 0.25 50.94
CA LEU A 224 -3.45 1.21 49.84
C LEU A 224 -4.19 2.50 50.20
N ASP A 225 -5.41 2.38 50.75
CA ASP A 225 -6.20 3.54 51.18
C ASP A 225 -5.50 4.32 52.30
N ALA A 226 -4.88 3.63 53.25
CA ALA A 226 -4.07 4.26 54.29
C ALA A 226 -2.87 4.99 53.71
N ALA A 227 -2.15 4.39 52.76
CA ALA A 227 -0.99 5.02 52.12
C ALA A 227 -1.38 6.29 51.37
N ILE A 228 -2.46 6.26 50.60
CA ILE A 228 -2.96 7.43 49.86
C ILE A 228 -3.36 8.56 50.82
N ARG A 229 -4.03 8.24 51.95
CA ARG A 229 -4.35 9.22 52.99
C ARG A 229 -3.11 9.85 53.61
N VAL A 230 -2.04 9.07 53.83
CA VAL A 230 -0.76 9.59 54.35
C VAL A 230 -0.09 10.54 53.35
N ILE A 231 -0.13 10.20 52.06
CA ILE A 231 0.48 11.01 51.00
C ILE A 231 -0.25 12.35 50.85
N GLU A 232 -1.59 12.37 50.94
CA GLU A 232 -2.41 13.59 51.00
C GLU A 232 -2.08 14.58 49.85
N GLY A 233 -1.83 14.07 48.65
CA GLY A 233 -1.48 14.88 47.46
C GLY A 233 -0.09 15.53 47.49
N LYS A 234 0.77 15.20 48.47
CA LYS A 234 2.13 15.76 48.58
C LYS A 234 3.13 15.17 47.57
N ALA A 235 2.81 14.02 46.99
CA ALA A 235 3.58 13.34 45.96
C ALA A 235 2.62 12.67 44.96
N THR A 236 3.08 12.43 43.73
CA THR A 236 2.35 11.57 42.79
C THR A 236 2.33 10.14 43.31
N VAL A 237 1.16 9.51 43.33
CA VAL A 237 0.99 8.12 43.78
C VAL A 237 1.08 7.19 42.58
N GLU A 238 2.05 6.29 42.59
CA GLU A 238 2.16 5.19 41.65
C GLU A 238 1.87 3.86 42.34
N VAL A 239 1.14 2.96 41.69
CA VAL A 239 0.97 1.57 42.13
C VAL A 239 1.66 0.62 41.15
N SER A 240 2.36 -0.37 41.70
CA SER A 240 2.94 -1.48 40.93
C SER A 240 2.76 -2.82 41.65
N GLY A 241 2.88 -3.91 40.87
CA GLY A 241 2.72 -5.28 41.37
C GLY A 241 1.26 -5.76 41.39
N GLY A 242 1.02 -7.01 40.97
CA GLY A 242 -0.34 -7.59 40.98
C GLY A 242 -1.37 -6.95 40.03
N VAL A 243 -0.93 -6.09 39.11
CA VAL A 243 -1.82 -5.37 38.19
C VAL A 243 -2.19 -6.24 36.99
N THR A 244 -3.47 -6.59 36.89
CA THR A 244 -4.12 -7.30 35.78
C THR A 244 -5.32 -6.51 35.27
N LEU A 245 -5.97 -6.94 34.19
CA LEU A 245 -7.18 -6.27 33.68
C LEU A 245 -8.34 -6.32 34.70
N GLU A 246 -8.39 -7.36 35.51
CA GLU A 246 -9.40 -7.55 36.55
C GLU A 246 -9.12 -6.67 37.78
N THR A 247 -7.85 -6.43 38.11
CA THR A 247 -7.46 -5.70 39.33
C THR A 247 -7.19 -4.21 39.10
N VAL A 248 -6.84 -3.80 37.88
CA VAL A 248 -6.41 -2.41 37.56
C VAL A 248 -7.41 -1.37 38.03
N ARG A 249 -8.72 -1.63 37.87
CA ARG A 249 -9.75 -0.66 38.26
C ARG A 249 -9.83 -0.49 39.77
N ALA A 250 -9.68 -1.57 40.54
CA ALA A 250 -9.69 -1.50 42.00
C ALA A 250 -8.52 -0.67 42.54
N PHE A 251 -7.35 -0.69 41.89
CA PHE A 251 -6.23 0.19 42.24
C PHE A 251 -6.49 1.66 41.91
N ALA A 252 -7.26 1.94 40.86
CA ALA A 252 -7.52 3.30 40.40
C ALA A 252 -8.58 4.02 41.25
N LEU A 253 -9.58 3.29 41.77
CA LEU A 253 -10.71 3.87 42.52
C LEU A 253 -10.33 4.69 43.76
N PRO A 254 -9.32 4.30 44.56
CA PRO A 254 -8.83 5.10 45.70
C PRO A 254 -8.20 6.45 45.32
N GLY A 255 -8.00 6.73 44.03
CA GLY A 255 -7.42 7.99 43.55
C GLY A 255 -5.91 7.92 43.27
N VAL A 256 -5.42 6.77 42.82
CA VAL A 256 -4.04 6.59 42.35
C VAL A 256 -3.82 7.38 41.05
N ASP A 257 -2.69 8.08 40.92
CA ASP A 257 -2.38 8.86 39.72
C ASP A 257 -1.88 7.97 38.57
N ILE A 258 -1.03 7.00 38.90
CA ILE A 258 -0.31 6.17 37.93
C ILE A 258 -0.37 4.70 38.33
N ILE A 259 -0.65 3.83 37.37
CA ILE A 259 -0.48 2.39 37.54
C ILE A 259 0.56 1.91 36.52
N SER A 260 1.68 1.37 37.01
CA SER A 260 2.70 0.78 36.15
C SER A 260 2.60 -0.73 36.06
N THR A 261 2.62 -1.27 34.85
CA THR A 261 2.60 -2.71 34.64
C THR A 261 3.55 -3.16 33.53
N GLY A 262 4.41 -4.11 33.87
CA GLY A 262 5.29 -4.75 32.90
C GLY A 262 4.52 -5.60 31.88
N ALA A 263 3.32 -6.07 32.23
CA ALA A 263 2.53 -6.98 31.41
C ALA A 263 2.25 -6.42 30.01
N LEU A 264 2.12 -5.09 29.90
CA LEU A 264 1.96 -4.39 28.62
C LEU A 264 3.06 -4.72 27.62
N THR A 265 4.28 -5.01 28.07
CA THR A 265 5.45 -5.14 27.19
C THR A 265 6.15 -6.49 27.24
N HIS A 266 6.21 -7.19 28.39
CA HIS A 266 6.80 -8.55 28.42
C HIS A 266 5.78 -9.67 28.18
N SER A 267 4.49 -9.43 28.41
CA SER A 267 3.45 -10.46 28.33
C SER A 267 2.35 -10.20 27.31
N ALA A 268 2.39 -9.08 26.57
CA ALA A 268 1.46 -8.86 25.47
C ALA A 268 1.56 -10.01 24.45
N ARG A 269 0.42 -10.61 24.09
CA ARG A 269 0.37 -11.59 23.00
C ARG A 269 0.54 -10.87 21.66
N ALA A 270 1.25 -11.46 20.71
CA ALA A 270 1.24 -10.97 19.33
C ALA A 270 -0.14 -11.21 18.71
N ILE A 271 -0.67 -10.20 18.03
CA ILE A 271 -1.97 -10.29 17.34
C ILE A 271 -1.79 -11.07 16.04
N ASP A 272 -2.78 -11.86 15.65
CA ASP A 272 -2.73 -12.58 14.37
C ASP A 272 -3.07 -11.64 13.19
N ILE A 273 -2.11 -11.49 12.28
CA ILE A 273 -2.20 -10.65 11.07
C ILE A 273 -1.62 -11.48 9.93
N ALA A 274 -2.27 -11.46 8.78
CA ALA A 274 -1.81 -12.18 7.60
C ALA A 274 -1.54 -11.24 6.43
N LEU A 275 -0.73 -11.74 5.50
CA LEU A 275 -0.53 -11.19 4.19
C LEU A 275 -1.00 -12.23 3.17
N ASP A 276 -1.92 -11.84 2.29
CA ASP A 276 -2.36 -12.68 1.17
C ASP A 276 -1.99 -12.00 -0.15
N ILE A 277 -1.47 -12.77 -1.09
CA ILE A 277 -1.37 -12.34 -2.48
C ILE A 277 -2.78 -12.31 -3.07
N VAL A 278 -3.24 -11.15 -3.51
CA VAL A 278 -4.58 -10.96 -4.09
C VAL A 278 -4.56 -10.99 -5.61
N ASP A 279 -3.42 -10.66 -6.22
CA ASP A 279 -3.29 -10.59 -7.66
C ASP A 279 -1.83 -10.76 -8.10
N THR A 280 -1.62 -11.33 -9.30
CA THR A 280 -0.30 -11.55 -9.91
C THR A 280 -0.30 -11.18 -11.39
N THR A 281 0.79 -10.57 -11.83
CA THR A 281 1.06 -10.28 -13.24
C THR A 281 2.35 -10.96 -13.64
N HIS A 282 2.31 -11.76 -14.71
CA HIS A 282 3.44 -12.59 -15.15
C HIS A 282 4.02 -12.00 -16.43
N TYR A 283 5.25 -11.52 -16.40
CA TYR A 283 5.91 -10.94 -17.56
C TYR A 283 6.71 -12.01 -18.31
N VAL A 284 6.58 -12.02 -19.63
CA VAL A 284 7.39 -12.82 -20.56
C VAL A 284 8.15 -11.82 -21.42
N ARG A 285 9.44 -11.66 -21.14
CA ARG A 285 10.31 -10.68 -21.79
C ARG A 285 11.10 -11.34 -22.92
N LEU A 286 10.99 -10.79 -24.12
CA LEU A 286 11.65 -11.30 -25.31
C LEU A 286 12.55 -10.22 -25.92
N THR A 287 13.75 -10.57 -26.35
CA THR A 287 14.58 -9.65 -27.15
C THR A 287 13.96 -9.43 -28.52
N GLU A 288 13.49 -10.48 -29.17
CA GLU A 288 12.84 -10.41 -30.47
C GLU A 288 11.75 -11.48 -30.59
N CYS A 289 10.66 -11.16 -31.31
CA CYS A 289 9.65 -12.11 -31.73
C CYS A 289 9.06 -11.71 -33.10
N ASP A 290 8.23 -12.55 -33.70
CA ASP A 290 7.45 -12.15 -34.87
C ASP A 290 6.32 -11.20 -34.48
N SER A 291 5.51 -11.58 -33.49
CA SER A 291 4.42 -10.80 -32.94
C SER A 291 4.18 -11.13 -31.46
N THR A 292 4.20 -10.10 -30.60
CA THR A 292 3.81 -10.27 -29.19
C THR A 292 2.40 -10.83 -29.06
N ASN A 293 1.50 -10.45 -29.99
CA ASN A 293 0.13 -10.95 -30.02
C ASN A 293 0.06 -12.45 -30.34
N ARG A 294 0.91 -12.94 -31.24
CA ARG A 294 0.94 -14.37 -31.57
C ARG A 294 1.45 -15.17 -30.38
N VAL A 295 2.58 -14.76 -29.81
CA VAL A 295 3.13 -15.42 -28.62
C VAL A 295 2.11 -15.42 -27.49
N ALA A 296 1.41 -14.31 -27.26
CA ALA A 296 0.36 -14.22 -26.25
C ALA A 296 -0.84 -15.15 -26.53
N GLN A 297 -1.24 -15.32 -27.79
CA GLN A 297 -2.27 -16.30 -28.17
C GLN A 297 -1.80 -17.73 -27.93
N ASP A 298 -0.57 -18.07 -28.30
CA ASP A 298 -0.01 -19.41 -28.08
C ASP A 298 0.05 -19.74 -26.58
N LEU A 299 0.47 -18.77 -25.75
CA LEU A 299 0.47 -18.89 -24.29
C LEU A 299 -0.95 -19.00 -23.70
N ALA A 300 -1.92 -18.26 -24.26
CA ALA A 300 -3.33 -18.36 -23.88
C ALA A 300 -3.86 -19.79 -24.11
N VAL A 301 -3.60 -20.36 -25.29
CA VAL A 301 -3.97 -21.75 -25.62
C VAL A 301 -3.27 -22.74 -24.69
N ALA A 302 -2.00 -22.50 -24.37
CA ALA A 302 -1.24 -23.33 -23.41
C ALA A 302 -1.75 -23.24 -21.96
N GLY A 303 -2.63 -22.30 -21.64
CA GLY A 303 -3.18 -22.12 -20.29
C GLY A 303 -2.28 -21.35 -19.33
N THR A 304 -1.59 -20.32 -19.84
CA THR A 304 -0.83 -19.38 -19.01
C THR A 304 -1.70 -18.75 -17.92
N PRO A 305 -1.13 -18.33 -16.78
CA PRO A 305 -1.88 -17.59 -15.76
C PRO A 305 -2.58 -16.35 -16.32
N ASN A 306 -3.70 -15.99 -15.69
CA ASN A 306 -4.39 -14.73 -15.98
C ASN A 306 -3.42 -13.54 -15.80
N TRP A 307 -3.58 -12.49 -16.59
CA TRP A 307 -2.66 -11.34 -16.61
C TRP A 307 -1.19 -11.69 -16.93
N THR A 308 -1.01 -12.60 -17.89
CA THR A 308 0.31 -12.80 -18.52
C THR A 308 0.57 -11.68 -19.53
N VAL A 309 1.73 -11.03 -19.43
CA VAL A 309 2.15 -9.88 -20.22
C VAL A 309 3.37 -10.27 -21.05
N VAL A 310 3.17 -10.43 -22.36
CA VAL A 310 4.28 -10.64 -23.30
C VAL A 310 4.80 -9.30 -23.74
N VAL A 311 6.10 -9.07 -23.64
CA VAL A 311 6.73 -7.82 -24.07
C VAL A 311 8.00 -8.12 -24.86
N ALA A 312 8.21 -7.40 -25.96
CA ALA A 312 9.37 -7.60 -26.82
C ALA A 312 10.10 -6.29 -27.13
N GLU A 313 11.42 -6.33 -27.28
CA GLU A 313 12.20 -5.15 -27.72
C GLU A 313 12.07 -4.90 -29.24
N ARG A 314 11.80 -5.95 -30.02
CA ARG A 314 11.63 -5.90 -31.47
C ARG A 314 10.62 -6.92 -31.97
N GLN A 315 9.83 -6.51 -32.97
CA GLN A 315 8.95 -7.40 -33.73
C GLN A 315 9.37 -7.46 -35.21
N THR A 316 9.38 -8.64 -35.81
CA THR A 316 9.67 -8.81 -37.25
C THR A 316 8.42 -8.85 -38.13
N ALA A 317 7.26 -9.18 -37.55
CA ALA A 317 5.97 -9.30 -38.23
C ALA A 317 4.83 -8.63 -37.43
N GLY A 318 5.09 -7.45 -36.86
CA GLY A 318 4.11 -6.67 -36.11
C GLY A 318 2.84 -6.39 -36.92
N ARG A 319 1.67 -6.51 -36.29
CA ARG A 319 0.38 -6.32 -36.94
C ARG A 319 -0.42 -5.20 -36.28
N GLY A 320 -1.09 -4.42 -37.11
CA GLY A 320 -2.17 -3.53 -36.75
C GLY A 320 -3.53 -4.09 -37.19
N ARG A 321 -4.58 -3.30 -36.96
CA ARG A 321 -5.94 -3.61 -37.40
C ARG A 321 -6.03 -3.72 -38.93
N LEU A 322 -7.04 -4.44 -39.40
CA LEU A 322 -7.34 -4.60 -40.84
C LEU A 322 -6.15 -5.15 -41.65
N GLY A 323 -5.29 -5.96 -41.02
CA GLY A 323 -4.12 -6.56 -41.67
C GLY A 323 -2.95 -5.61 -41.92
N ARG A 324 -2.99 -4.37 -41.43
CA ARG A 324 -1.88 -3.39 -41.58
C ARG A 324 -0.64 -3.86 -40.82
N PHE A 325 0.54 -3.41 -41.26
CA PHE A 325 1.81 -3.70 -40.60
C PHE A 325 2.08 -2.68 -39.47
N TRP A 326 2.62 -3.16 -38.35
CA TRP A 326 3.11 -2.29 -37.26
C TRP A 326 4.62 -2.13 -37.35
N HIS A 327 5.08 -0.91 -37.65
CA HIS A 327 6.50 -0.61 -37.77
C HIS A 327 7.18 -0.57 -36.39
N SER A 328 8.20 -1.41 -36.21
CA SER A 328 8.77 -1.72 -34.89
C SER A 328 10.18 -1.16 -34.75
N LEU A 329 10.30 0.10 -34.33
CA LEU A 329 11.59 0.71 -33.98
C LEU A 329 12.08 0.20 -32.62
N GLN A 330 13.39 -0.03 -32.50
CA GLN A 330 13.99 -0.48 -31.25
C GLN A 330 13.77 0.55 -30.13
N GLY A 331 13.41 0.06 -28.94
CA GLY A 331 13.17 0.89 -27.76
C GLY A 331 11.74 1.43 -27.62
N ASN A 332 10.88 1.19 -28.62
CA ASN A 332 9.43 1.36 -28.49
C ASN A 332 8.81 0.23 -27.66
N LEU A 333 7.57 0.42 -27.22
CA LEU A 333 6.87 -0.57 -26.39
C LEU A 333 5.99 -1.45 -27.28
N PHE A 334 6.23 -2.76 -27.23
CA PHE A 334 5.41 -3.78 -27.86
C PHE A 334 4.95 -4.76 -26.81
N VAL A 335 3.67 -4.76 -26.47
CA VAL A 335 3.14 -5.54 -25.36
C VAL A 335 1.83 -6.21 -25.73
N SER A 336 1.62 -7.43 -25.24
CA SER A 336 0.35 -8.15 -25.36
C SER A 336 -0.04 -8.72 -24.01
N VAL A 337 -1.24 -8.37 -23.54
CA VAL A 337 -1.76 -8.80 -22.24
C VAL A 337 -2.82 -9.87 -22.44
N VAL A 338 -2.63 -11.01 -21.79
CA VAL A 338 -3.53 -12.16 -21.80
C VAL A 338 -4.36 -12.15 -20.54
N PHE A 339 -5.68 -12.09 -20.67
CA PHE A 339 -6.56 -12.26 -19.52
C PHE A 339 -7.95 -12.80 -19.88
N SER A 340 -8.64 -13.37 -18.89
CA SER A 340 -10.02 -13.84 -19.01
C SER A 340 -10.97 -12.92 -18.24
N PRO A 341 -11.78 -12.09 -18.93
CA PRO A 341 -12.80 -11.28 -18.29
C PRO A 341 -14.04 -12.11 -17.91
N ASP A 342 -14.68 -11.75 -16.81
CA ASP A 342 -15.93 -12.38 -16.35
C ASP A 342 -17.16 -11.69 -16.99
N ILE A 343 -17.31 -11.76 -18.33
CA ILE A 343 -18.35 -11.08 -19.11
C ILE A 343 -18.87 -11.94 -20.27
N THR A 344 -20.12 -11.71 -20.69
CA THR A 344 -20.76 -12.33 -21.86
C THR A 344 -20.11 -11.99 -23.22
N ASP A 345 -20.20 -12.92 -24.16
CA ASP A 345 -19.51 -12.90 -25.46
C ASP A 345 -19.67 -11.64 -26.31
N SER A 346 -20.85 -11.00 -26.30
CA SER A 346 -21.14 -9.84 -27.17
C SER A 346 -20.46 -8.54 -26.71
N ARG A 347 -20.03 -8.45 -25.45
CA ARG A 347 -19.44 -7.23 -24.88
C ARG A 347 -17.92 -7.19 -24.97
N VAL A 348 -17.27 -8.32 -25.24
CA VAL A 348 -15.81 -8.44 -25.38
C VAL A 348 -15.25 -7.50 -26.47
N GLN A 349 -16.05 -7.14 -27.47
CA GLN A 349 -15.65 -6.20 -28.53
C GLN A 349 -15.28 -4.80 -27.98
N SER A 350 -15.98 -4.37 -26.93
CA SER A 350 -15.73 -3.07 -26.27
C SER A 350 -14.38 -3.00 -25.56
N LEU A 351 -13.72 -4.13 -25.27
CA LEU A 351 -12.39 -4.15 -24.62
C LEU A 351 -11.31 -3.47 -25.46
N SER A 352 -11.47 -3.44 -26.79
CA SER A 352 -10.60 -2.66 -27.66
C SER A 352 -10.61 -1.18 -27.27
N LEU A 353 -11.78 -0.65 -26.94
CA LEU A 353 -11.96 0.74 -26.53
C LEU A 353 -11.48 0.96 -25.09
N VAL A 354 -11.79 0.04 -24.17
CA VAL A 354 -11.32 0.06 -22.77
C VAL A 354 -9.79 0.04 -22.69
N ALA A 355 -9.13 -0.77 -23.50
CA ALA A 355 -7.67 -0.76 -23.62
C ALA A 355 -7.14 0.55 -24.23
N GLY A 356 -7.90 1.16 -25.15
CA GLY A 356 -7.66 2.51 -25.65
C GLY A 356 -7.73 3.57 -24.52
N TYR A 357 -8.70 3.47 -23.62
CA TYR A 357 -8.80 4.35 -22.44
C TYR A 357 -7.60 4.19 -21.50
N ALA A 358 -7.20 2.95 -21.25
CA ALA A 358 -6.01 2.66 -20.44
C ALA A 358 -4.75 3.26 -21.06
N LEU A 359 -4.54 3.12 -22.38
CA LEU A 359 -3.40 3.70 -23.06
C LEU A 359 -3.48 5.23 -23.08
N HIS A 360 -4.63 5.82 -23.41
CA HIS A 360 -4.86 7.26 -23.40
C HIS A 360 -4.47 7.85 -22.05
N ASP A 361 -5.00 7.28 -20.96
CA ASP A 361 -4.72 7.77 -19.62
C ASP A 361 -3.23 7.62 -19.33
N THR A 362 -2.61 6.49 -19.67
CA THR A 362 -1.17 6.25 -19.50
C THR A 362 -0.35 7.38 -20.13
N ILE A 363 -0.66 7.75 -21.38
CA ILE A 363 0.00 8.86 -22.08
C ILE A 363 -0.29 10.20 -21.41
N CYS A 364 -1.53 10.44 -20.95
CA CYS A 364 -1.89 11.66 -20.20
C CYS A 364 -1.15 11.79 -18.86
N GLY A 365 -0.56 10.71 -18.33
CA GLY A 365 0.31 10.79 -17.15
C GLY A 365 1.62 11.55 -17.40
N VAL A 366 2.02 11.72 -18.67
CA VAL A 366 3.32 12.30 -19.04
C VAL A 366 3.22 13.36 -20.15
N VAL A 367 2.11 13.39 -20.89
CA VAL A 367 1.78 14.41 -21.88
C VAL A 367 0.57 15.20 -21.39
N PRO A 368 0.54 16.53 -21.49
CA PRO A 368 -0.64 17.31 -21.13
C PRO A 368 -1.89 16.78 -21.84
N MET A 369 -2.96 16.53 -21.08
CA MET A 369 -4.22 15.99 -21.60
C MET A 369 -4.79 16.81 -22.76
N SER A 370 -4.49 18.13 -22.83
CA SER A 370 -4.86 19.02 -23.94
C SER A 370 -4.33 18.60 -25.32
N ARG A 371 -3.28 17.78 -25.35
CA ARG A 371 -2.60 17.33 -26.57
C ARG A 371 -2.93 15.89 -26.95
N VAL A 372 -3.52 15.13 -26.03
CA VAL A 372 -3.77 13.69 -26.20
C VAL A 372 -5.22 13.47 -26.62
N GLU A 373 -5.41 12.59 -27.61
CA GLU A 373 -6.71 12.26 -28.18
C GLU A 373 -6.85 10.75 -28.35
N LEU A 374 -8.05 10.22 -28.10
CA LEU A 374 -8.43 8.87 -28.48
C LEU A 374 -9.22 8.86 -29.79
N LYS A 375 -8.55 8.52 -30.89
CA LYS A 375 -9.21 8.31 -32.17
C LYS A 375 -9.93 6.96 -32.17
N TRP A 376 -11.25 6.99 -32.34
CA TRP A 376 -12.03 5.76 -32.55
C TRP A 376 -11.44 5.01 -33.74
N PRO A 377 -11.28 3.68 -33.63
CA PRO A 377 -11.79 2.82 -32.55
C PRO A 377 -10.90 2.67 -31.32
N ASN A 378 -9.58 2.88 -31.43
CA ASN A 378 -8.64 2.58 -30.34
C ASN A 378 -7.22 3.14 -30.56
N ASP A 379 -7.06 4.15 -31.41
CA ASP A 379 -5.77 4.78 -31.64
C ASP A 379 -5.58 5.95 -30.68
N VAL A 380 -4.39 6.08 -30.10
CA VAL A 380 -4.05 7.23 -29.25
C VAL A 380 -3.15 8.17 -30.04
N LEU A 381 -3.52 9.44 -30.08
CA LEU A 381 -2.84 10.49 -30.82
C LEU A 381 -2.27 11.54 -29.86
N ILE A 382 -1.17 12.19 -30.28
CA ILE A 382 -0.65 13.42 -29.69
C ILE A 382 -0.59 14.47 -30.80
N ASP A 383 -1.25 15.61 -30.60
CA ASP A 383 -1.35 16.69 -31.60
C ASP A 383 -1.83 16.17 -32.97
N GLY A 384 -2.84 15.29 -32.97
CA GLY A 384 -3.42 14.68 -34.18
C GLY A 384 -2.57 13.58 -34.84
N ARG A 385 -1.40 13.23 -34.29
CA ARG A 385 -0.48 12.21 -34.82
C ARG A 385 -0.45 10.98 -33.93
N LYS A 386 -0.45 9.79 -34.52
CA LYS A 386 -0.55 8.51 -33.81
C LYS A 386 0.70 8.20 -32.99
N VAL A 387 0.53 8.05 -31.68
CA VAL A 387 1.57 7.58 -30.76
C VAL A 387 1.40 6.11 -30.40
N GLY A 388 0.18 5.58 -30.41
CA GLY A 388 -0.06 4.18 -30.07
C GLY A 388 -1.36 3.63 -30.64
N GLY A 389 -1.50 2.32 -30.61
CA GLY A 389 -2.71 1.64 -31.10
C GLY A 389 -2.90 0.28 -30.46
N ILE A 390 -4.15 -0.19 -30.48
CA ILE A 390 -4.57 -1.43 -29.82
C ILE A 390 -5.01 -2.47 -30.86
N LEU A 391 -4.68 -3.73 -30.60
CA LEU A 391 -5.12 -4.89 -31.36
C LEU A 391 -5.61 -6.01 -30.42
N THR A 392 -6.92 -6.12 -30.28
CA THR A 392 -7.55 -7.15 -29.45
C THR A 392 -7.86 -8.40 -30.25
N HIS A 393 -7.58 -9.57 -29.68
CA HIS A 393 -8.01 -10.88 -30.19
C HIS A 393 -8.74 -11.64 -29.09
N VAL A 394 -9.78 -12.36 -29.47
CA VAL A 394 -10.48 -13.30 -28.60
C VAL A 394 -10.07 -14.70 -29.03
N THR A 395 -9.57 -15.48 -28.08
CA THR A 395 -9.20 -16.87 -28.29
C THR A 395 -10.26 -17.74 -27.66
N ASP A 396 -10.99 -18.50 -28.48
CA ASP A 396 -11.89 -19.55 -28.00
C ASP A 396 -11.03 -20.75 -27.60
N VAL A 397 -11.08 -21.11 -26.31
CA VAL A 397 -10.37 -22.28 -25.77
C VAL A 397 -11.43 -23.26 -25.29
N GLU A 398 -11.46 -24.46 -25.87
CA GLU A 398 -12.45 -25.49 -25.50
C GLU A 398 -12.42 -25.76 -24.00
N ALA A 399 -13.62 -25.81 -23.39
CA ALA A 399 -13.82 -26.05 -21.96
C ALA A 399 -13.14 -25.04 -21.00
N ARG A 400 -12.78 -23.84 -21.46
CA ARG A 400 -12.29 -22.73 -20.62
C ARG A 400 -13.05 -21.43 -20.89
N PRO A 401 -13.07 -20.48 -19.92
CA PRO A 401 -13.55 -19.13 -20.18
C PRO A 401 -12.80 -18.50 -21.36
N LYS A 402 -13.47 -17.64 -22.12
CA LYS A 402 -12.82 -16.93 -23.23
C LYS A 402 -11.59 -16.18 -22.75
N VAL A 403 -10.52 -16.28 -23.54
CA VAL A 403 -9.28 -15.58 -23.26
C VAL A 403 -9.14 -14.42 -24.23
N VAL A 404 -8.88 -13.24 -23.70
CA VAL A 404 -8.67 -12.02 -24.47
C VAL A 404 -7.17 -11.72 -24.49
N VAL A 405 -6.67 -11.39 -25.69
CA VAL A 405 -5.32 -10.90 -25.91
C VAL A 405 -5.40 -9.46 -26.37
N VAL A 406 -4.94 -8.53 -25.55
CA VAL A 406 -4.88 -7.10 -25.86
C VAL A 406 -3.45 -6.74 -26.24
N GLY A 407 -3.19 -6.58 -27.54
CA GLY A 407 -1.94 -6.08 -28.08
C GLY A 407 -1.88 -4.56 -28.10
N VAL A 408 -0.75 -3.99 -27.72
CA VAL A 408 -0.48 -2.56 -27.73
C VAL A 408 0.90 -2.28 -28.29
N GLY A 409 0.94 -1.36 -29.24
CA GLY A 409 2.18 -0.75 -29.71
C GLY A 409 2.22 0.73 -29.31
N VAL A 410 3.34 1.18 -28.76
CA VAL A 410 3.56 2.61 -28.42
C VAL A 410 4.90 3.09 -28.96
N ASN A 411 4.85 4.18 -29.71
CA ASN A 411 6.00 4.91 -30.20
C ASN A 411 6.62 5.71 -29.04
N ARG A 412 7.61 5.14 -28.35
CA ARG A 412 8.24 5.74 -27.17
C ARG A 412 9.45 6.60 -27.52
N VAL A 413 10.32 6.13 -28.41
CA VAL A 413 11.60 6.75 -28.76
C VAL A 413 11.80 6.87 -30.28
N GLY A 414 12.85 7.58 -30.66
CA GLY A 414 13.10 7.97 -32.04
C GLY A 414 12.30 9.22 -32.42
N SER A 415 12.21 9.47 -33.71
CA SER A 415 11.50 10.59 -34.32
C SER A 415 10.57 10.09 -35.41
N SER A 416 9.60 10.92 -35.81
CA SER A 416 8.73 10.64 -36.95
C SER A 416 9.51 10.39 -38.26
N TYR A 417 10.75 10.86 -38.40
CA TYR A 417 11.61 10.62 -39.58
C TYR A 417 12.15 9.19 -39.69
N ASP A 418 12.18 8.45 -38.57
CA ASP A 418 12.65 7.07 -38.53
C ASP A 418 11.62 6.08 -39.12
N PHE A 419 10.40 6.54 -39.38
CA PHE A 419 9.35 5.75 -40.01
C PHE A 419 9.37 5.87 -41.55
N PRO A 420 8.77 4.90 -42.27
CA PRO A 420 8.53 4.98 -43.71
C PRO A 420 7.89 6.29 -44.15
N GLY A 421 8.23 6.76 -45.35
CA GLY A 421 7.88 8.10 -45.85
C GLY A 421 6.38 8.43 -45.84
N ASP A 422 5.54 7.43 -46.09
CA ASP A 422 4.07 7.51 -46.06
C ASP A 422 3.49 7.71 -44.64
N LEU A 423 4.27 7.44 -43.60
CA LEU A 423 3.89 7.63 -42.20
C LEU A 423 4.45 8.92 -41.60
N ARG A 424 5.47 9.54 -42.23
CA ARG A 424 6.13 10.79 -41.77
C ARG A 424 5.11 11.93 -41.78
N GLY A 425 4.53 12.24 -40.62
CA GLY A 425 3.47 13.24 -40.45
C GLY A 425 2.15 12.68 -39.89
N ARG A 426 1.97 11.35 -39.89
CA ARG A 426 0.83 10.68 -39.27
C ARG A 426 1.16 10.03 -37.93
N VAL A 427 2.46 9.86 -37.63
CA VAL A 427 2.95 9.27 -36.39
C VAL A 427 3.78 10.27 -35.58
N ILE A 428 3.85 10.04 -34.28
CA ILE A 428 4.68 10.80 -33.34
C ILE A 428 5.22 9.83 -32.28
N THR A 429 6.40 10.12 -31.73
CA THR A 429 6.97 9.38 -30.60
C THR A 429 6.83 10.19 -29.31
N LEU A 430 6.85 9.54 -28.15
CA LEU A 430 6.89 10.27 -26.87
C LEU A 430 8.16 11.12 -26.74
N ALA A 431 9.31 10.61 -27.20
CA ALA A 431 10.55 11.40 -27.25
C ALA A 431 10.40 12.69 -28.07
N GLU A 432 9.73 12.65 -29.23
CA GLU A 432 9.47 13.85 -30.03
C GLU A 432 8.48 14.79 -29.32
N ALA A 433 7.48 14.25 -28.62
CA ALA A 433 6.42 15.04 -27.98
C ALA A 433 6.85 15.76 -26.69
N ILE A 434 7.71 15.14 -25.87
CA ILE A 434 8.07 15.61 -24.52
C ILE A 434 9.58 15.59 -24.21
N GLY A 435 10.42 15.15 -25.14
CA GLY A 435 11.88 15.12 -25.00
C GLY A 435 12.41 13.94 -24.17
N ASN A 436 11.98 13.83 -22.91
CA ASN A 436 12.41 12.75 -22.01
C ASN A 436 11.24 11.80 -21.71
N PRO A 437 11.03 10.75 -22.54
CA PRO A 437 9.95 9.81 -22.31
C PRO A 437 10.24 8.92 -21.09
N PRO A 438 9.21 8.34 -20.44
CA PRO A 438 9.40 7.33 -19.41
C PRO A 438 10.29 6.18 -19.89
N THR A 439 10.92 5.50 -18.94
CA THR A 439 11.59 4.24 -19.23
C THR A 439 10.59 3.21 -19.78
N HIS A 440 11.11 2.20 -20.47
CA HIS A 440 10.28 1.15 -21.05
C HIS A 440 9.43 0.43 -19.97
N ASP A 441 10.03 0.14 -18.82
CA ASP A 441 9.36 -0.53 -17.71
C ASP A 441 8.34 0.37 -16.99
N GLU A 442 8.64 1.66 -16.78
CA GLU A 442 7.65 2.60 -16.21
C GLU A 442 6.40 2.69 -17.09
N LEU A 443 6.57 2.80 -18.41
CA LEU A 443 5.46 2.86 -19.36
C LEU A 443 4.67 1.54 -19.38
N LEU A 444 5.37 0.41 -19.43
CA LEU A 444 4.78 -0.94 -19.41
C LEU A 444 3.94 -1.16 -18.14
N TYR A 445 4.52 -0.95 -16.97
CA TYR A 445 3.85 -1.22 -15.70
C TYR A 445 2.67 -0.27 -15.49
N THR A 446 2.83 1.02 -15.80
CA THR A 446 1.74 2.00 -15.72
C THR A 446 0.58 1.63 -16.65
N PHE A 447 0.88 1.19 -17.88
CA PHE A 447 -0.15 0.74 -18.82
C PHE A 447 -0.90 -0.48 -18.29
N VAL A 448 -0.19 -1.51 -17.84
CA VAL A 448 -0.81 -2.75 -17.34
C VAL A 448 -1.66 -2.48 -16.09
N GLU A 449 -1.18 -1.66 -15.15
CA GLU A 449 -1.95 -1.25 -13.97
C GLU A 449 -3.25 -0.51 -14.36
N ARG A 450 -3.15 0.44 -15.29
CA ARG A 450 -4.33 1.18 -15.77
C ARG A 450 -5.29 0.28 -16.55
N LEU A 451 -4.78 -0.66 -17.34
CA LEU A 451 -5.60 -1.64 -18.04
C LEU A 451 -6.37 -2.51 -17.04
N ARG A 452 -5.71 -3.00 -15.98
CA ARG A 452 -6.36 -3.75 -14.89
C ARG A 452 -7.51 -2.98 -14.26
N ARG A 453 -7.26 -1.72 -13.87
CA ARG A 453 -8.29 -0.86 -13.30
C ARG A 453 -9.46 -0.64 -14.25
N HIS A 454 -9.17 -0.29 -15.51
CA HIS A 454 -10.20 -0.07 -16.53
C HIS A 454 -11.01 -1.33 -16.84
N VAL A 455 -10.37 -2.50 -16.89
CA VAL A 455 -11.05 -3.79 -17.05
C VAL A 455 -11.91 -4.10 -15.82
N ALA A 456 -11.43 -3.88 -14.61
CA ALA A 456 -12.21 -4.09 -13.38
C ALA A 456 -13.45 -3.17 -13.33
N GLU A 457 -13.31 -1.89 -13.65
CA GLU A 457 -14.42 -0.93 -13.75
C GLU A 457 -15.43 -1.32 -14.84
N TRP A 458 -14.93 -1.76 -15.99
CA TRP A 458 -15.74 -2.26 -17.10
C TRP A 458 -16.51 -3.53 -16.70
N THR A 459 -15.87 -4.48 -16.02
CA THR A 459 -16.51 -5.68 -15.47
C THR A 459 -17.58 -5.35 -14.43
N ALA A 460 -17.31 -4.41 -13.53
CA ALA A 460 -18.31 -3.94 -12.56
C ALA A 460 -19.54 -3.28 -13.23
N LYS A 461 -19.39 -2.76 -14.45
CA LYS A 461 -20.48 -2.21 -15.29
C LYS A 461 -21.08 -3.26 -16.24
N GLU A 462 -20.87 -4.55 -15.95
CA GLU A 462 -21.31 -5.69 -16.78
C GLU A 462 -20.78 -5.64 -18.22
N GLY A 463 -19.72 -4.89 -18.48
CA GLY A 463 -19.10 -4.76 -19.80
C GLY A 463 -19.64 -3.62 -20.65
N ARG A 464 -20.37 -2.67 -20.05
CA ARG A 464 -20.85 -1.46 -20.73
C ARG A 464 -19.76 -0.39 -20.77
N VAL A 465 -19.67 0.31 -21.90
CA VAL A 465 -18.89 1.54 -22.07
C VAL A 465 -19.79 2.77 -22.11
N ASP A 466 -19.26 3.90 -21.67
CA ASP A 466 -20.00 5.15 -21.53
C ASP A 466 -19.60 6.17 -22.59
N SER A 467 -20.60 6.80 -23.22
CA SER A 467 -20.37 7.75 -24.32
C SER A 467 -19.78 9.08 -23.85
N ASP A 468 -20.07 9.53 -22.62
CA ASP A 468 -19.45 10.75 -22.10
C ASP A 468 -17.97 10.51 -21.84
N ASP A 469 -17.61 9.33 -21.34
CA ASP A 469 -16.23 8.93 -21.12
C ASP A 469 -15.43 8.85 -22.43
N PHE A 470 -16.07 8.36 -23.51
CA PHE A 470 -15.52 8.41 -24.86
C PHE A 470 -15.29 9.86 -25.32
N PHE A 471 -16.30 10.71 -25.27
CA PHE A 471 -16.19 12.09 -25.76
C PHE A 471 -15.17 12.92 -24.99
N ARG A 472 -14.99 12.67 -23.68
CA ARG A 472 -13.93 13.31 -22.88
C ARG A 472 -12.52 13.04 -23.42
N ARG A 473 -12.31 11.88 -24.05
CA ARG A 473 -10.99 11.47 -24.59
C ARG A 473 -10.87 11.68 -26.09
N ALA A 474 -11.96 11.52 -26.83
CA ALA A 474 -11.91 11.44 -28.28
C ALA A 474 -11.64 12.78 -28.96
N ARG A 475 -11.87 13.92 -28.30
CA ARG A 475 -11.66 15.29 -28.84
C ARG A 475 -12.13 15.49 -30.29
N LEU A 476 -13.07 14.67 -30.77
CA LEU A 476 -13.53 14.69 -32.15
C LEU A 476 -14.33 15.98 -32.38
N GLY A 477 -14.04 16.66 -33.50
CA GLY A 477 -15.02 17.54 -34.12
C GLY A 477 -16.28 16.72 -34.42
N ARG A 478 -17.46 17.34 -34.35
CA ARG A 478 -18.71 16.60 -34.55
C ARG A 478 -18.76 15.87 -35.89
N GLY A 479 -18.10 16.36 -36.94
CA GLY A 479 -18.02 15.74 -38.27
C GLY A 479 -16.87 14.75 -38.49
N VAL A 480 -17.18 13.59 -39.05
CA VAL A 480 -16.22 12.55 -39.48
C VAL A 480 -16.59 11.95 -40.84
N ASN A 481 -15.56 11.53 -41.59
CA ASN A 481 -15.70 10.57 -42.68
C ASN A 481 -15.40 9.15 -42.20
N LEU A 482 -16.08 8.17 -42.79
CA LEU A 482 -15.89 6.75 -42.50
C LEU A 482 -15.21 6.06 -43.69
N ASP A 483 -14.13 5.34 -43.44
CA ASP A 483 -13.45 4.59 -44.52
C ASP A 483 -14.33 3.46 -45.10
N CYS A 484 -15.30 2.97 -44.31
CA CYS A 484 -16.22 1.92 -44.73
C CYS A 484 -17.49 2.43 -45.42
N ARG A 485 -17.75 3.76 -45.42
CA ARG A 485 -18.97 4.36 -45.98
C ARG A 485 -18.72 5.75 -46.55
N PRO A 486 -19.06 6.01 -47.82
CA PRO A 486 -18.92 7.36 -48.39
C PRO A 486 -19.94 8.32 -47.78
N GLY A 487 -19.49 9.55 -47.47
CA GLY A 487 -20.31 10.64 -46.92
C GLY A 487 -19.73 11.22 -45.63
N ASN A 488 -20.20 12.41 -45.26
CA ASN A 488 -19.87 13.01 -43.97
C ASN A 488 -20.92 12.57 -42.94
N PHE A 489 -20.47 12.28 -41.71
CA PHE A 489 -21.34 11.93 -40.60
C PHE A 489 -21.05 12.76 -39.35
N VAL A 490 -22.08 12.96 -38.52
CA VAL A 490 -21.92 13.53 -37.18
C VAL A 490 -21.83 12.43 -36.13
N VAL A 491 -20.75 12.39 -35.36
CA VAL A 491 -20.61 11.46 -34.23
C VAL A 491 -21.56 11.88 -33.12
N SER A 492 -22.52 11.00 -32.82
CA SER A 492 -23.53 11.20 -31.78
C SER A 492 -23.19 10.45 -30.49
N GLY A 493 -22.30 9.46 -30.55
CA GLY A 493 -21.76 8.77 -29.39
C GLY A 493 -21.18 7.40 -29.74
N ILE A 494 -21.11 6.54 -28.72
CA ILE A 494 -20.91 5.10 -28.87
C ILE A 494 -22.07 4.35 -28.22
N ASP A 495 -22.40 3.17 -28.74
CA ASP A 495 -23.36 2.28 -28.08
C ASP A 495 -22.73 1.53 -26.89
N GLU A 496 -23.52 0.72 -26.19
CA GLU A 496 -23.04 -0.03 -25.01
C GLU A 496 -21.96 -1.08 -25.34
N HIS A 497 -21.75 -1.39 -26.63
CA HIS A 497 -20.73 -2.31 -27.14
C HIS A 497 -19.48 -1.57 -27.67
N GLY A 498 -19.47 -0.23 -27.65
CA GLY A 498 -18.37 0.60 -28.13
C GLY A 498 -18.36 0.86 -29.64
N ALA A 499 -19.44 0.50 -30.34
CA ALA A 499 -19.61 0.82 -31.75
C ALA A 499 -19.96 2.30 -31.92
N LEU A 500 -19.45 2.92 -32.97
CA LEU A 500 -19.65 4.35 -33.20
C LEU A 500 -21.10 4.61 -33.68
N VAL A 501 -21.80 5.50 -32.99
CA VAL A 501 -23.13 5.97 -33.38
C VAL A 501 -22.97 7.28 -34.13
N VAL A 502 -23.36 7.29 -35.40
CA VAL A 502 -23.21 8.44 -36.28
C VAL A 502 -24.53 8.82 -36.93
N THR A 503 -24.70 10.09 -37.26
CA THR A 503 -25.87 10.60 -37.98
C THR A 503 -25.43 11.16 -39.33
N GLY A 504 -25.99 10.65 -40.43
CA GLY A 504 -25.69 11.13 -41.78
C GLY A 504 -26.32 12.49 -42.09
N GLU A 505 -25.94 13.09 -43.22
CA GLU A 505 -26.56 14.32 -43.75
C GLU A 505 -28.08 14.15 -44.01
N ASP A 506 -28.53 12.92 -44.23
CA ASP A 506 -29.94 12.54 -44.39
C ASP A 506 -30.72 12.45 -43.05
N GLY A 507 -30.05 12.70 -41.93
CA GLY A 507 -30.60 12.59 -40.57
C GLY A 507 -30.74 11.16 -40.07
N GLN A 508 -30.28 10.14 -40.81
CA GLN A 508 -30.37 8.75 -40.36
C GLN A 508 -29.24 8.40 -39.38
N VAL A 509 -29.64 7.80 -38.25
CA VAL A 509 -28.71 7.27 -37.25
C VAL A 509 -28.22 5.89 -37.67
N GLN A 510 -26.92 5.68 -37.61
CA GLN A 510 -26.24 4.46 -38.02
C GLN A 510 -25.24 4.01 -36.96
N VAL A 511 -25.12 2.69 -36.77
CA VAL A 511 -24.15 2.08 -35.87
C VAL A 511 -23.01 1.45 -36.67
N VAL A 512 -21.78 1.82 -36.38
CA VAL A 512 -20.56 1.39 -37.09
C VAL A 512 -19.72 0.52 -36.16
N GLN A 513 -19.73 -0.79 -36.43
CA GLN A 513 -19.05 -1.80 -35.61
C GLN A 513 -17.53 -1.90 -35.91
N ALA A 514 -17.12 -1.57 -37.13
CA ALA A 514 -15.72 -1.61 -37.55
C ALA A 514 -15.43 -0.60 -38.68
N GLY A 515 -14.24 -0.01 -38.65
CA GLY A 515 -13.76 0.95 -39.64
C GLY A 515 -12.65 1.84 -39.06
N ASP A 516 -12.32 2.89 -39.80
CA ASP A 516 -11.52 4.04 -39.34
C ASP A 516 -12.33 5.32 -39.58
N VAL A 517 -12.09 6.33 -38.74
CA VAL A 517 -12.68 7.67 -38.88
C VAL A 517 -11.62 8.68 -39.32
N THR A 518 -12.00 9.70 -40.09
CA THR A 518 -11.16 10.87 -40.35
C THR A 518 -11.95 12.14 -40.05
N PRO A 519 -11.45 13.05 -39.20
CA PRO A 519 -12.16 14.30 -38.92
C PRO A 519 -12.41 15.12 -40.19
N VAL A 520 -13.57 15.77 -40.26
CA VAL A 520 -13.90 16.75 -41.30
C VAL A 520 -14.47 18.01 -40.67
N GLU A 521 -14.24 19.16 -41.31
CA GLU A 521 -14.92 20.41 -40.91
C GLU A 521 -16.41 20.28 -41.26
N TRP A 522 -17.24 20.13 -40.23
CA TRP A 522 -18.69 20.15 -40.38
C TRP A 522 -19.15 21.61 -40.46
N GLN A 523 -19.49 22.07 -41.65
CA GLN A 523 -20.17 23.36 -41.81
C GLN A 523 -21.61 23.20 -41.33
N THR A 524 -21.93 23.79 -40.17
CA THR A 524 -23.29 23.88 -39.62
C THR A 524 -24.21 24.71 -40.48
#